data_AF-A0AAW3JTK4-F1
#
_entry.id   AF-A0AAW3JTK4-F1
#
_cell.length_a   1.000
_cell.length_b   1.000
_cell.length_c   1.000
_cell.angle_alpha   90.00
_cell.angle_beta   90.00
_cell.angle_gamma   90.00
#
_symmetry.space_group_name_H-M   'P 1'
#
loop_
_entity.id
_entity.type
_entity.pdbx_description
1 polymer ?
#
loop_
_entity_poly.entity_id
_entity_poly.type
_entity_poly.pdbx_seq_one_letter_code
_entity_poly.pdbx_strand_id
1 'polypeptide(L)'
;MADTFENKKDKATLKAEKRAAIKAARDAAKKAAGKEVRVLSAEEKIYNSAVSVMEAADCVERFERVYISMNNAAAKFGKIPGYLDSDERRAKCLEIADKAVKNGTAEVFDLSCQRQKKSKTKSDFVDAIENFERCKKFKYKVEECDRHIEECQKGILKLETKAAYKRRGIVLAVFAALIVFLWQTPVYPMCKGIYHQSQKRYKLAIANYKEANGFLVANGNMKKCYYYIGLKKEKKGKDKSALINFKKAEKKFDAQERAAKLEKKFIQAANVGDVVIFGTANWVILEKTSDGKVLMMKEKAGKKKRFSMEKTESNDWYESKARRWLNTKQLKKYSDNELGLVEVQNYVKSADDNEFPEYFFELSKDDFEKYKNVIPQADTAYWLKEAGEKSNEILCVQPDGNIKGEDVSNSEIALRQACWLDINKSAETVPTATPAG
;
A
#
# COMPACT_ATOMS: atom_id res chain seq x y z
N MET A 1 12.30 -28.05 -54.91
CA MET A 1 12.19 -29.42 -54.37
C MET A 1 13.08 -30.38 -55.16
N ALA A 2 14.40 -30.24 -55.06
CA ALA A 2 15.35 -31.12 -55.76
C ALA A 2 16.52 -31.59 -54.88
N ASP A 3 16.51 -31.27 -53.58
CA ASP A 3 17.64 -31.54 -52.66
C ASP A 3 17.37 -32.69 -51.65
N THR A 4 16.35 -33.52 -51.89
CA THR A 4 15.95 -34.60 -50.97
C THR A 4 15.94 -36.00 -51.59
N PHE A 5 16.34 -36.14 -52.87
CA PHE A 5 16.39 -37.44 -53.55
C PHE A 5 17.81 -38.01 -53.76
N GLU A 6 18.86 -37.18 -53.90
CA GLU A 6 20.24 -37.69 -54.04
C GLU A 6 20.80 -38.26 -52.72
N ASN A 7 20.49 -37.63 -51.57
CA ASN A 7 21.03 -38.02 -50.26
C ASN A 7 20.41 -39.34 -49.69
N LYS A 8 19.32 -39.85 -50.29
CA LYS A 8 18.73 -41.17 -49.93
C LYS A 8 19.35 -42.32 -50.72
N LYS A 9 19.79 -42.07 -51.96
CA LYS A 9 20.42 -43.09 -52.81
C LYS A 9 21.78 -43.47 -52.23
N ASP A 10 22.57 -42.49 -51.80
CA ASP A 10 23.90 -42.68 -51.19
C ASP A 10 23.88 -43.40 -49.84
N LYS A 11 22.87 -43.14 -49.01
CA LYS A 11 22.71 -43.87 -47.73
C LYS A 11 22.34 -45.33 -47.92
N ALA A 12 21.61 -45.66 -48.99
CA ALA A 12 21.21 -47.04 -49.29
C ALA A 12 22.39 -47.83 -49.86
N THR A 13 23.20 -47.26 -50.76
CA THR A 13 24.44 -47.85 -51.26
C THR A 13 25.47 -48.02 -50.14
N LEU A 14 25.69 -47.02 -49.29
CA LEU A 14 26.62 -47.13 -48.15
C LEU A 14 26.19 -48.23 -47.16
N LYS A 15 24.88 -48.41 -46.95
CA LYS A 15 24.35 -49.47 -46.08
C LYS A 15 24.46 -50.85 -46.73
N ALA A 16 24.34 -50.95 -48.05
CA ALA A 16 24.56 -52.18 -48.80
C ALA A 16 26.04 -52.58 -48.80
N GLU A 17 26.95 -51.62 -49.01
CA GLU A 17 28.40 -51.82 -48.94
C GLU A 17 28.86 -52.24 -47.56
N LYS A 18 28.38 -51.60 -46.49
CA LYS A 18 28.67 -52.03 -45.11
C LYS A 18 28.17 -53.45 -44.83
N ARG A 19 26.99 -53.83 -45.34
CA ARG A 19 26.47 -55.20 -45.21
C ARG A 19 27.31 -56.20 -46.00
N ALA A 20 27.76 -55.83 -47.20
CA ALA A 20 28.63 -56.65 -48.03
C ALA A 20 30.02 -56.83 -47.37
N ALA A 21 30.59 -55.77 -46.82
CA ALA A 21 31.86 -55.81 -46.10
C ALA A 21 31.77 -56.64 -44.80
N ILE A 22 30.68 -56.53 -44.03
CA ILE A 22 30.44 -57.38 -42.86
C ILE A 22 30.27 -58.85 -43.27
N LYS A 23 29.57 -59.11 -44.38
CA LYS A 23 29.41 -60.47 -44.90
C LYS A 23 30.75 -61.04 -45.37
N ALA A 24 31.55 -60.27 -46.11
CA ALA A 24 32.88 -60.65 -46.55
C ALA A 24 33.84 -60.87 -45.38
N ALA A 25 33.80 -60.01 -44.35
CA ALA A 25 34.59 -60.20 -43.13
C ALA A 25 34.15 -61.46 -42.34
N ARG A 26 32.84 -61.74 -42.29
CA ARG A 26 32.30 -62.96 -41.68
C ARG A 26 32.70 -64.22 -42.45
N ASP A 27 32.68 -64.16 -43.77
CA ASP A 27 33.04 -65.27 -44.65
C ASP A 27 34.56 -65.50 -44.66
N ALA A 28 35.36 -64.43 -44.60
CA ALA A 28 36.82 -64.49 -44.40
C ALA A 28 37.19 -65.03 -43.01
N ALA A 29 36.49 -64.62 -41.95
CA ALA A 29 36.66 -65.19 -40.61
C ALA A 29 36.26 -66.67 -40.55
N LYS A 30 35.22 -67.08 -41.29
CA LYS A 30 34.83 -68.49 -41.46
C LYS A 30 35.87 -69.31 -42.23
N LYS A 31 36.59 -68.68 -43.17
CA LYS A 31 37.64 -69.33 -43.98
C LYS A 31 38.98 -69.38 -43.26
N ALA A 32 39.28 -68.40 -42.40
CA ALA A 32 40.48 -68.35 -41.56
C ALA A 32 40.39 -69.25 -40.32
N ALA A 33 39.19 -69.43 -39.75
CA ALA A 33 38.93 -70.42 -38.71
C ALA A 33 38.66 -71.78 -39.37
N GLY A 34 39.72 -72.51 -39.73
CA GLY A 34 39.65 -73.90 -40.19
C GLY A 34 39.03 -74.83 -39.13
N LYS A 35 37.70 -74.76 -38.98
CA LYS A 35 36.86 -75.63 -38.16
C LYS A 35 35.84 -76.25 -39.10
N GLU A 36 35.83 -77.58 -39.18
CA GLU A 36 34.72 -78.35 -39.75
C GLU A 36 33.39 -77.76 -39.27
N VAL A 37 32.60 -77.23 -40.20
CA VAL A 37 31.25 -76.76 -39.89
C VAL A 37 30.36 -77.99 -39.76
N ARG A 38 30.30 -78.57 -38.56
CA ARG A 38 29.16 -79.42 -38.17
C ARG A 38 27.91 -78.55 -38.29
N VAL A 39 27.00 -78.90 -39.20
CA VAL A 39 25.67 -78.29 -39.25
C VAL A 39 24.93 -78.75 -38.00
N LEU A 40 25.00 -77.95 -36.93
CA LEU A 40 24.29 -78.22 -35.68
C LEU A 40 22.79 -78.34 -35.99
N SER A 41 22.17 -79.41 -35.46
CA SER A 41 20.73 -79.62 -35.59
C SER A 41 19.94 -78.47 -34.95
N ALA A 42 18.65 -78.38 -35.26
CA ALA A 42 17.79 -77.37 -34.64
C ALA A 42 17.72 -77.57 -33.11
N GLU A 43 17.71 -78.82 -32.66
CA GLU A 43 17.72 -79.22 -31.26
C GLU A 43 19.02 -78.79 -30.56
N GLU A 44 20.17 -79.01 -31.19
CA GLU A 44 21.48 -78.66 -30.62
C GLU A 44 21.67 -77.15 -30.46
N LYS A 45 21.11 -76.35 -31.37
CA LYS A 45 21.10 -74.88 -31.26
C LYS A 45 20.22 -74.40 -30.10
N ILE A 46 19.04 -75.00 -29.93
CA ILE A 46 18.13 -74.68 -28.82
C ILE A 46 18.78 -75.06 -27.49
N TYR A 47 19.39 -76.25 -27.44
CA TYR A 47 20.11 -76.77 -26.28
C TYR A 47 21.27 -75.85 -25.88
N ASN A 48 22.18 -75.52 -26.78
CA ASN A 48 23.32 -74.62 -26.49
C ASN A 48 22.86 -73.23 -26.06
N SER A 49 21.78 -72.70 -26.65
CA SER A 49 21.20 -71.43 -26.22
C SER A 49 20.56 -71.48 -24.83
N ALA A 50 19.98 -72.62 -24.45
CA ALA A 50 19.39 -72.81 -23.13
C ALA A 50 20.48 -72.97 -22.05
N VAL A 51 21.53 -73.75 -22.34
CA VAL A 51 22.71 -73.90 -21.47
C VAL A 51 23.40 -72.56 -21.24
N SER A 52 23.62 -71.77 -22.30
CA SER A 52 24.22 -70.43 -22.16
C SER A 52 23.39 -69.49 -21.27
N VAL A 53 22.05 -69.59 -21.28
CA VAL A 53 21.18 -68.82 -20.37
C VAL A 53 21.28 -69.34 -18.94
N MET A 54 21.44 -70.66 -18.73
CA MET A 54 21.68 -71.22 -17.41
C MET A 54 23.00 -70.72 -16.82
N GLU A 55 24.09 -70.82 -17.57
CA GLU A 55 25.43 -70.45 -17.12
C GLU A 55 25.55 -68.94 -16.83
N ALA A 56 24.82 -68.11 -17.57
CA ALA A 56 24.82 -66.67 -17.34
C ALA A 56 24.03 -66.23 -16.08
N ALA A 57 23.27 -67.13 -15.45
CA ALA A 57 22.40 -66.77 -14.33
C ALA A 57 23.16 -66.52 -13.02
N ASP A 58 24.35 -67.11 -12.85
CA ASP A 58 25.19 -66.89 -11.68
C ASP A 58 25.73 -65.44 -11.61
N CYS A 59 25.69 -64.70 -12.73
CA CYS A 59 26.10 -63.30 -12.82
C CYS A 59 24.96 -62.30 -12.50
N VAL A 60 23.79 -62.78 -12.05
CA VAL A 60 22.58 -61.96 -11.89
C VAL A 60 22.24 -61.75 -10.41
N GLU A 61 22.37 -60.50 -9.94
CA GLU A 61 22.11 -60.15 -8.53
C GLU A 61 20.62 -60.09 -8.15
N ARG A 62 19.73 -59.77 -9.11
CA ARG A 62 18.29 -59.64 -8.84
C ARG A 62 17.56 -60.95 -9.04
N PHE A 63 16.90 -61.43 -8.00
CA PHE A 63 16.17 -62.69 -8.03
C PHE A 63 15.11 -62.75 -9.15
N GLU A 64 14.46 -61.63 -9.51
CA GLU A 64 13.45 -61.62 -10.58
C GLU A 64 14.08 -61.93 -11.94
N ARG A 65 15.32 -61.48 -12.16
CA ARG A 65 16.05 -61.77 -13.39
C ARG A 65 16.52 -63.22 -13.42
N VAL A 66 16.92 -63.79 -12.28
CA VAL A 66 17.22 -65.23 -12.15
C VAL A 66 15.97 -66.04 -12.48
N TYR A 67 14.82 -65.70 -11.88
CA TYR A 67 13.53 -66.34 -12.16
C TYR A 67 13.15 -66.30 -13.64
N ILE A 68 13.24 -65.14 -14.29
CA ILE A 68 12.90 -64.99 -15.71
C ILE A 68 13.86 -65.80 -16.59
N SER A 69 15.16 -65.68 -16.36
CA SER A 69 16.18 -66.39 -17.14
C SER A 69 16.05 -67.91 -17.02
N MET A 70 15.84 -68.42 -15.81
CA MET A 70 15.65 -69.85 -15.57
C MET A 70 14.35 -70.38 -16.20
N ASN A 71 13.23 -69.65 -16.09
CA ASN A 71 11.99 -70.06 -16.77
C ASN A 71 12.13 -70.05 -18.29
N ASN A 72 12.84 -69.07 -18.85
CA ASN A 72 13.14 -69.02 -20.28
C ASN A 72 14.02 -70.20 -20.71
N ALA A 73 15.03 -70.58 -19.92
CA ALA A 73 15.85 -71.76 -20.17
C ALA A 73 15.03 -73.06 -20.08
N ALA A 74 14.22 -73.22 -19.04
CA ALA A 74 13.30 -74.35 -18.87
C ALA A 74 12.33 -74.49 -20.05
N ALA A 75 11.77 -73.38 -20.53
CA ALA A 75 10.89 -73.37 -21.69
C ALA A 75 11.61 -73.77 -22.98
N LYS A 76 12.89 -73.43 -23.15
CA LYS A 76 13.71 -73.87 -24.29
C LYS A 76 14.00 -75.36 -24.22
N PHE A 77 14.43 -75.88 -23.06
CA PHE A 77 14.64 -77.32 -22.89
C PHE A 77 13.35 -78.12 -23.09
N GLY A 78 12.20 -77.59 -22.65
CA GLY A 78 10.90 -78.24 -22.88
C GLY A 78 10.47 -78.36 -24.34
N LYS A 79 11.12 -77.65 -25.28
CA LYS A 79 10.87 -77.80 -26.73
C LYS A 79 11.64 -78.98 -27.35
N ILE A 80 12.59 -79.56 -26.62
CA ILE A 80 13.48 -80.63 -27.09
C ILE A 80 13.49 -81.81 -26.09
N PRO A 81 12.33 -82.43 -25.80
CA PRO A 81 12.24 -83.52 -24.84
C PRO A 81 13.08 -84.73 -25.30
N GLY A 82 13.76 -85.40 -24.35
CA GLY A 82 14.61 -86.57 -24.61
C GLY A 82 15.92 -86.29 -25.35
N TYR A 83 16.25 -85.02 -25.64
CA TYR A 83 17.51 -84.64 -26.29
C TYR A 83 18.60 -84.40 -25.25
N LEU A 84 19.60 -85.30 -25.20
CA LEU A 84 20.67 -85.28 -24.19
C LEU A 84 20.09 -85.26 -22.75
N ASP A 85 20.58 -84.38 -21.89
CA ASP A 85 20.11 -84.16 -20.51
C ASP A 85 19.07 -83.02 -20.42
N SER A 86 18.38 -82.68 -21.51
CA SER A 86 17.46 -81.53 -21.58
C SER A 86 16.35 -81.58 -20.52
N ASP A 87 15.77 -82.74 -20.25
CA ASP A 87 14.71 -82.91 -19.27
C ASP A 87 15.21 -82.71 -17.82
N GLU A 88 16.42 -83.18 -17.51
CA GLU A 88 17.07 -82.95 -16.22
C GLU A 88 17.42 -81.47 -16.03
N ARG A 89 18.01 -80.83 -17.05
CA ARG A 89 18.33 -79.40 -17.03
C ARG A 89 17.09 -78.53 -16.92
N ARG A 90 15.99 -78.93 -17.55
CA ARG A 90 14.69 -78.26 -17.42
C ARG A 90 14.21 -78.31 -15.97
N ALA A 91 14.23 -79.48 -15.34
CA ALA A 91 13.83 -79.64 -13.94
C ALA A 91 14.71 -78.77 -13.02
N LYS A 92 16.02 -78.79 -13.23
CA LYS A 92 16.99 -77.95 -12.49
C LYS A 92 16.73 -76.45 -12.68
N CYS A 93 16.42 -75.99 -13.89
CA CYS A 93 16.03 -74.60 -14.14
C CYS A 93 14.79 -74.20 -13.33
N LEU A 94 13.76 -75.04 -13.32
CA LEU A 94 12.52 -74.77 -12.58
C LEU A 94 12.77 -74.72 -11.07
N GLU A 95 13.61 -75.61 -10.55
CA GLU A 95 14.01 -75.62 -9.14
C GLU A 95 14.79 -74.35 -8.75
N ILE A 96 15.75 -73.94 -9.57
CA ILE A 96 16.52 -72.70 -9.35
C ILE A 96 15.58 -71.48 -9.40
N ALA A 97 14.64 -71.44 -10.34
CA ALA A 97 13.65 -70.37 -10.45
C ALA A 97 12.77 -70.27 -9.19
N ASP A 98 12.29 -71.40 -8.68
CA ASP A 98 11.45 -71.46 -7.48
C ASP A 98 12.22 -71.01 -6.22
N LYS A 99 13.45 -71.52 -6.03
CA LYS A 99 14.34 -71.11 -4.93
C LYS A 99 14.66 -69.61 -4.99
N ALA A 100 14.94 -69.07 -6.18
CA ALA A 100 15.23 -67.65 -6.37
C ALA A 100 14.04 -66.78 -5.97
N VAL A 101 12.82 -67.14 -6.38
CA VAL A 101 11.60 -66.39 -5.98
C VAL A 101 11.37 -66.51 -4.49
N LYS A 102 11.41 -67.72 -3.92
CA LYS A 102 11.13 -67.94 -2.50
C LYS A 102 12.07 -67.16 -1.59
N ASN A 103 13.38 -67.21 -1.86
CA ASN A 103 14.38 -66.53 -1.05
C ASN A 103 14.38 -65.02 -1.31
N GLY A 104 14.35 -64.61 -2.59
CA GLY A 104 14.41 -63.20 -2.95
C GLY A 104 13.17 -62.41 -2.52
N THR A 105 11.97 -62.99 -2.62
CA THR A 105 10.74 -62.32 -2.14
C THR A 105 10.69 -62.20 -0.62
N ALA A 106 11.21 -63.19 0.12
CA ALA A 106 11.32 -63.14 1.58
C ALA A 106 12.31 -62.05 2.01
N GLU A 107 13.48 -61.99 1.39
CA GLU A 107 14.50 -60.97 1.69
C GLU A 107 13.99 -59.56 1.37
N VAL A 108 13.39 -59.35 0.19
CA VAL A 108 12.81 -58.06 -0.19
C VAL A 108 11.69 -57.67 0.75
N PHE A 109 10.85 -58.61 1.18
CA PHE A 109 9.77 -58.34 2.13
C PHE A 109 10.31 -57.90 3.50
N ASP A 110 11.27 -58.63 4.07
CA ASP A 110 11.84 -58.32 5.39
C ASP A 110 12.60 -56.98 5.37
N LEU A 111 13.37 -56.73 4.30
CA LEU A 111 14.06 -55.45 4.11
C LEU A 111 13.06 -54.29 4.00
N SER A 112 11.94 -54.50 3.30
CA SER A 112 10.88 -53.50 3.14
C SER A 112 10.18 -53.20 4.46
N CYS A 113 9.92 -54.21 5.29
CA CYS A 113 9.39 -54.03 6.64
C CYS A 113 10.34 -53.20 7.51
N GLN A 114 11.65 -53.45 7.43
CA GLN A 114 12.64 -52.67 8.16
C GLN A 114 12.73 -51.22 7.66
N ARG A 115 12.66 -51.02 6.35
CA ARG A 115 12.67 -49.69 5.72
C ARG A 115 11.44 -48.89 6.10
N GLN A 116 10.25 -49.48 6.01
CA GLN A 116 8.98 -48.85 6.42
C GLN A 116 9.05 -48.31 7.86
N LYS A 117 9.59 -49.09 8.81
CA LYS A 117 9.74 -48.66 10.21
C LYS A 117 10.65 -47.43 10.37
N LYS A 118 11.60 -47.23 9.47
CA LYS A 118 12.56 -46.11 9.48
C LYS A 118 12.13 -44.93 8.61
N SER A 119 11.09 -45.10 7.79
CA SER A 119 10.61 -44.09 6.84
C SER A 119 10.13 -42.81 7.55
N LYS A 120 10.63 -41.66 7.10
CA LYS A 120 10.27 -40.33 7.61
C LYS A 120 9.78 -39.38 6.53
N THR A 121 10.08 -39.68 5.27
CA THR A 121 9.71 -38.86 4.12
C THR A 121 8.68 -39.58 3.25
N LYS A 122 8.00 -38.83 2.38
CA LYS A 122 7.09 -39.40 1.38
C LYS A 122 7.82 -40.37 0.45
N SER A 123 9.07 -40.07 0.07
CA SER A 123 9.89 -40.94 -0.79
C SER A 123 10.12 -42.29 -0.14
N ASP A 124 10.51 -42.30 1.14
CA ASP A 124 10.81 -43.54 1.87
C ASP A 124 9.59 -44.48 1.95
N PHE A 125 8.37 -43.92 2.07
CA PHE A 125 7.13 -44.70 2.05
C PHE A 125 6.78 -45.21 0.65
N VAL A 126 7.03 -44.42 -0.40
CA VAL A 126 6.81 -44.85 -1.80
C VAL A 126 7.75 -46.00 -2.17
N ASP A 127 9.02 -45.91 -1.79
CA ASP A 127 10.00 -46.97 -2.05
C ASP A 127 9.63 -48.28 -1.34
N ALA A 128 9.08 -48.20 -0.13
CA ALA A 128 8.57 -49.37 0.59
C ALA A 128 7.35 -49.99 -0.12
N ILE A 129 6.38 -49.16 -0.55
CA ILE A 129 5.19 -49.61 -1.31
C ILE A 129 5.62 -50.35 -2.58
N GLU A 130 6.58 -49.81 -3.34
CA GLU A 130 7.04 -50.43 -4.57
C GLU A 130 7.60 -51.85 -4.31
N ASN A 131 8.37 -52.03 -3.25
CA ASN A 131 8.91 -53.34 -2.91
C ASN A 131 7.84 -54.33 -2.41
N PHE A 132 6.84 -53.88 -1.65
CA PHE A 132 5.70 -54.73 -1.30
C PHE A 132 4.86 -55.14 -2.51
N GLU A 133 4.66 -54.25 -3.48
CA GLU A 133 4.01 -54.59 -4.76
C GLU A 133 4.84 -55.59 -5.58
N ARG A 134 6.18 -55.51 -5.51
CA ARG A 134 7.05 -56.54 -6.10
C ARG A 134 6.84 -57.91 -5.45
N CYS A 135 6.77 -58.00 -4.12
CA CYS A 135 6.45 -59.25 -3.43
C CYS A 135 5.07 -59.81 -3.83
N LYS A 136 4.06 -58.95 -3.93
CA LYS A 136 2.71 -59.32 -4.39
C LYS A 136 2.69 -59.89 -5.80
N LYS A 137 3.50 -59.35 -6.73
CA LYS A 137 3.60 -59.86 -8.10
C LYS A 137 4.02 -61.33 -8.16
N PHE A 138 4.79 -61.79 -7.18
CA PHE A 138 5.20 -63.18 -7.03
C PHE A 138 4.32 -63.98 -6.05
N LYS A 139 3.15 -63.46 -5.68
CA LYS A 139 2.17 -64.07 -4.75
C LYS A 139 2.74 -64.34 -3.36
N TYR A 140 3.80 -63.65 -2.96
CA TYR A 140 4.41 -63.79 -1.64
C TYR A 140 3.65 -62.93 -0.62
N LYS A 141 3.07 -63.56 0.42
CA LYS A 141 2.39 -62.91 1.55
C LYS A 141 1.50 -61.73 1.16
N VAL A 142 0.61 -61.95 0.19
CA VAL A 142 -0.18 -60.89 -0.46
C VAL A 142 -0.94 -60.02 0.56
N GLU A 143 -1.64 -60.64 1.51
CA GLU A 143 -2.40 -59.93 2.54
C GLU A 143 -1.52 -59.08 3.47
N GLU A 144 -0.33 -59.59 3.84
CA GLU A 144 0.61 -58.82 4.66
C GLU A 144 1.16 -57.62 3.89
N CYS A 145 1.50 -57.80 2.60
CA CYS A 145 1.94 -56.73 1.73
C CYS A 145 0.87 -55.64 1.60
N ASP A 146 -0.40 -56.02 1.41
CA ASP A 146 -1.51 -55.06 1.32
C ASP A 146 -1.65 -54.22 2.60
N ARG A 147 -1.55 -54.86 3.77
CA ARG A 147 -1.56 -54.14 5.06
C ARG A 147 -0.41 -53.13 5.16
N HIS A 148 0.81 -53.53 4.81
CA HIS A 148 1.97 -52.65 4.86
C HIS A 148 1.87 -51.48 3.86
N ILE A 149 1.31 -51.73 2.67
CA ILE A 149 1.05 -50.68 1.68
C ILE A 149 0.04 -49.66 2.23
N GLU A 150 -1.04 -50.12 2.86
CA GLU A 150 -2.05 -49.24 3.45
C GLU A 150 -1.47 -48.40 4.60
N GLU A 151 -0.62 -48.98 5.44
CA GLU A 151 0.11 -48.27 6.50
C GLU A 151 1.04 -47.19 5.93
N CYS A 152 1.80 -47.50 4.88
CA CYS A 152 2.65 -46.53 4.17
C CYS A 152 1.81 -45.37 3.59
N GLN A 153 0.68 -45.68 2.95
CA GLN A 153 -0.25 -44.68 2.41
C GLN A 153 -0.81 -43.76 3.51
N LYS A 154 -1.20 -44.33 4.67
CA LYS A 154 -1.61 -43.55 5.85
C LYS A 154 -0.47 -42.67 6.36
N GLY A 155 0.78 -43.15 6.35
CA GLY A 155 1.97 -42.37 6.69
C GLY A 155 2.17 -41.15 5.77
N ILE A 156 2.03 -41.34 4.46
CA ILE A 156 2.10 -40.26 3.46
C ILE A 156 1.00 -39.22 3.72
N LEU A 157 -0.25 -39.67 3.90
CA LEU A 157 -1.38 -38.78 4.21
C LEU A 157 -1.15 -37.95 5.48
N LYS A 158 -0.57 -38.54 6.54
CA LYS A 158 -0.22 -37.81 7.77
C LYS A 158 0.84 -36.71 7.52
N LEU A 159 1.84 -36.99 6.67
CA LEU A 159 2.86 -35.99 6.32
C LEU A 159 2.28 -34.85 5.48
N GLU A 160 1.44 -35.18 4.49
CA GLU A 160 0.79 -34.19 3.62
C GLU A 160 -0.19 -33.30 4.39
N THR A 161 -0.98 -33.88 5.29
CA THR A 161 -1.89 -33.12 6.16
C THR A 161 -1.13 -32.20 7.11
N LYS A 162 -0.07 -32.68 7.78
CA LYS A 162 0.77 -31.84 8.65
C LYS A 162 1.40 -30.66 7.88
N ALA A 163 1.90 -30.90 6.67
CA ALA A 163 2.43 -29.84 5.82
C ALA A 163 1.35 -28.84 5.39
N ALA A 164 0.14 -29.32 5.06
CA ALA A 164 -1.00 -28.47 4.71
C ALA A 164 -1.45 -27.58 5.88
N TYR A 165 -1.54 -28.14 7.10
CA TYR A 165 -1.87 -27.36 8.30
C TYR A 165 -0.81 -26.31 8.61
N LYS A 166 0.49 -26.63 8.48
CA LYS A 166 1.58 -25.64 8.64
C LYS A 166 1.44 -24.47 7.66
N ARG A 167 1.18 -24.76 6.37
CA ARG A 167 0.97 -23.72 5.35
C ARG A 167 -0.26 -22.85 5.64
N ARG A 168 -1.39 -23.47 6.02
CA ARG A 168 -2.61 -22.73 6.42
C ARG A 168 -2.36 -21.82 7.63
N GLY A 169 -1.62 -22.30 8.64
CA GLY A 169 -1.24 -21.51 9.80
C GLY A 169 -0.40 -20.28 9.45
N ILE A 170 0.59 -20.42 8.55
CA ILE A 170 1.40 -19.30 8.06
C ILE A 170 0.52 -18.27 7.35
N VAL A 171 -0.37 -18.70 6.46
CA VAL A 171 -1.27 -17.80 5.73
C VAL A 171 -2.17 -17.02 6.69
N LEU A 172 -2.75 -17.68 7.70
CA LEU A 172 -3.56 -17.02 8.72
C LEU A 172 -2.74 -16.00 9.54
N ALA A 173 -1.50 -16.33 9.90
CA ALA A 173 -0.61 -15.40 10.60
C ALA A 173 -0.28 -14.16 9.76
N VAL A 174 -0.05 -14.32 8.45
CA VAL A 174 0.16 -13.19 7.52
C VAL A 174 -1.08 -12.31 7.45
N PHE A 175 -2.29 -12.89 7.33
CA PHE A 175 -3.52 -12.11 7.34
C PHE A 175 -3.73 -11.37 8.66
N ALA A 176 -3.47 -12.02 9.80
CA ALA A 176 -3.57 -11.37 11.10
C ALA A 176 -2.59 -10.18 11.22
N ALA A 177 -1.35 -10.33 10.76
CA ALA A 177 -0.37 -9.25 10.74
C ALA A 177 -0.80 -8.08 9.84
N LEU A 178 -1.36 -8.36 8.66
CA LEU A 178 -1.90 -7.32 7.77
C LEU A 178 -3.06 -6.55 8.40
N ILE A 179 -3.96 -7.24 9.11
CA ILE A 179 -5.08 -6.59 9.82
C ILE A 179 -4.57 -5.66 10.92
N VAL A 180 -3.61 -6.13 11.73
CA VAL A 180 -2.98 -5.31 12.79
C VAL A 180 -2.28 -4.09 12.20
N PHE A 181 -1.53 -4.28 11.10
CA PHE A 181 -0.88 -3.18 10.40
C PHE A 181 -1.92 -2.15 9.90
N LEU A 182 -3.00 -2.59 9.26
CA LEU A 182 -4.06 -1.70 8.79
C LEU A 182 -4.76 -0.96 9.93
N TRP A 183 -4.95 -1.58 11.10
CA TRP A 183 -5.49 -0.90 12.29
C TRP A 183 -4.57 0.18 12.84
N GLN A 184 -3.25 -0.01 12.75
CA GLN A 184 -2.28 1.01 13.16
C GLN A 184 -2.08 2.12 12.12
N THR A 185 -2.53 1.92 10.88
CA THR A 185 -2.43 2.95 9.84
C THR A 185 -3.52 4.02 9.96
N PRO A 186 -3.27 5.28 9.55
CA PRO A 186 -4.29 6.33 9.48
C PRO A 186 -5.50 6.02 8.56
N VAL A 187 -5.44 4.94 7.77
CA VAL A 187 -6.52 4.53 6.86
C VAL A 187 -7.74 4.02 7.61
N TYR A 188 -7.54 3.25 8.69
CA TYR A 188 -8.65 2.72 9.48
C TYR A 188 -9.55 3.83 10.08
N PRO A 189 -9.00 4.80 10.82
CA PRO A 189 -9.81 5.92 11.32
C PRO A 189 -10.40 6.76 10.16
N MET A 190 -9.72 6.90 9.02
CA MET A 190 -10.30 7.56 7.84
C MET A 190 -11.57 6.86 7.35
N CYS A 191 -11.53 5.54 7.14
CA CYS A 191 -12.68 4.74 6.70
C CYS A 191 -13.84 4.82 7.71
N LYS A 192 -13.53 4.74 9.00
CA LYS A 192 -14.51 4.91 10.08
C LYS A 192 -15.14 6.33 10.07
N GLY A 193 -14.35 7.35 9.76
CA GLY A 193 -14.81 8.71 9.54
C GLY A 193 -15.82 8.83 8.38
N ILE A 194 -15.51 8.22 7.23
CA ILE A 194 -16.39 8.19 6.05
C ILE A 194 -17.71 7.51 6.39
N TYR A 195 -17.64 6.37 7.09
CA TYR A 195 -18.83 5.65 7.55
C TYR A 195 -19.69 6.52 8.48
N HIS A 196 -19.11 7.18 9.48
CA HIS A 196 -19.89 8.07 10.35
C HIS A 196 -20.45 9.31 9.63
N GLN A 197 -19.74 9.81 8.62
CA GLN A 197 -20.22 10.91 7.79
C GLN A 197 -21.44 10.49 6.96
N SER A 198 -21.46 9.29 6.37
CA SER A 198 -22.63 8.79 5.62
C SER A 198 -23.86 8.64 6.51
N GLN A 199 -23.66 8.32 7.80
CA GLN A 199 -24.71 8.28 8.82
C GLN A 199 -25.11 9.66 9.37
N LYS A 200 -24.61 10.77 8.79
CA LYS A 200 -24.82 12.15 9.26
C LYS A 200 -24.38 12.39 10.72
N ARG A 201 -23.52 11.51 11.26
CA ARG A 201 -22.93 11.62 12.62
C ARG A 201 -21.65 12.44 12.56
N TYR A 202 -21.76 13.69 12.07
CA TYR A 202 -20.62 14.54 11.71
C TYR A 202 -19.60 14.78 12.83
N LYS A 203 -20.03 14.88 14.10
CA LYS A 203 -19.10 15.03 15.23
C LYS A 203 -18.18 13.81 15.41
N LEU A 204 -18.75 12.60 15.27
CA LEU A 204 -17.98 11.36 15.33
C LEU A 204 -17.08 11.25 14.10
N ALA A 205 -17.58 11.60 12.92
CA ALA A 205 -16.77 11.62 11.69
C ALA A 205 -15.53 12.52 11.86
N ILE A 206 -15.69 13.73 12.39
CA ILE A 206 -14.58 14.66 12.67
C ILE A 206 -13.56 14.05 13.63
N ALA A 207 -14.00 13.38 14.71
CA ALA A 207 -13.09 12.75 15.66
C ALA A 207 -12.20 11.69 14.97
N ASN A 208 -12.80 10.84 14.14
CA ASN A 208 -12.05 9.83 13.39
C ASN A 208 -11.15 10.46 12.29
N TYR A 209 -11.59 11.53 11.63
CA TYR A 209 -10.72 12.23 10.67
C TYR A 209 -9.51 12.92 11.31
N LYS A 210 -9.64 13.39 12.55
CA LYS A 210 -8.49 13.91 13.31
C LYS A 210 -7.51 12.81 13.69
N GLU A 211 -8.03 11.63 14.04
CA GLU A 211 -7.22 10.45 14.35
C GLU A 211 -6.48 9.92 13.11
N ALA A 212 -7.07 10.07 11.91
CA ALA A 212 -6.44 9.79 10.62
C ALA A 212 -5.33 10.79 10.20
N ASN A 213 -4.79 11.55 11.16
CA ASN A 213 -3.81 12.64 11.04
C ASN A 213 -2.94 12.59 9.76
N GLY A 214 -2.96 13.66 8.95
CA GLY A 214 -2.09 13.82 7.79
C GLY A 214 -2.69 13.43 6.42
N PHE A 215 -3.83 12.74 6.37
CA PHE A 215 -4.50 12.48 5.09
C PHE A 215 -5.24 13.72 4.56
N LEU A 216 -4.84 14.22 3.38
CA LEU A 216 -5.49 15.36 2.71
C LEU A 216 -7.01 15.13 2.51
N VAL A 217 -7.40 13.89 2.20
CA VAL A 217 -8.80 13.48 2.05
C VAL A 217 -9.57 13.62 3.37
N ALA A 218 -8.97 13.22 4.50
CA ALA A 218 -9.58 13.35 5.82
C ALA A 218 -9.80 14.84 6.18
N ASN A 219 -8.83 15.71 5.89
CA ASN A 219 -8.97 17.16 6.09
C ASN A 219 -10.11 17.75 5.24
N GLY A 220 -10.19 17.38 3.97
CA GLY A 220 -11.27 17.82 3.09
C GLY A 220 -12.66 17.37 3.58
N ASN A 221 -12.78 16.13 4.03
CA ASN A 221 -14.03 15.58 4.56
C ASN A 221 -14.39 16.16 5.93
N MET A 222 -13.41 16.47 6.76
CA MET A 222 -13.61 17.17 8.04
C MET A 222 -14.23 18.56 7.80
N LYS A 223 -13.72 19.32 6.82
CA LYS A 223 -14.29 20.62 6.43
C LYS A 223 -15.75 20.49 5.96
N LYS A 224 -16.07 19.46 5.16
CA LYS A 224 -17.47 19.14 4.78
C LYS A 224 -18.34 18.84 6.01
N CYS A 225 -17.83 18.10 6.99
CA CYS A 225 -18.57 17.80 8.22
C CYS A 225 -18.86 19.07 9.03
N TYR A 226 -17.89 19.98 9.18
CA TYR A 226 -18.13 21.27 9.83
C TYR A 226 -19.20 22.08 9.11
N TYR A 227 -19.18 22.14 7.78
CA TYR A 227 -20.21 22.81 6.98
C TYR A 227 -21.63 22.31 7.30
N TYR A 228 -21.87 20.99 7.27
CA TYR A 228 -23.20 20.44 7.57
C TYR A 228 -23.62 20.62 9.04
N ILE A 229 -22.67 20.65 9.98
CA ILE A 229 -22.96 21.06 11.36
C ILE A 229 -23.39 22.53 11.40
N GLY A 230 -22.71 23.40 10.65
CA GLY A 230 -23.06 24.82 10.48
C GLY A 230 -24.50 25.00 10.02
N LEU A 231 -24.87 24.38 8.89
CA LEU A 231 -26.25 24.39 8.37
C LEU A 231 -27.29 23.92 9.40
N LYS A 232 -26.99 22.83 10.13
CA LYS A 232 -27.89 22.30 11.16
C LYS A 232 -28.04 23.26 12.35
N LYS A 233 -27.01 24.03 12.68
CA LYS A 233 -27.03 25.02 13.76
C LYS A 233 -27.77 26.28 13.34
N GLU A 234 -27.52 26.76 12.12
CA GLU A 234 -28.21 27.90 11.51
C GLU A 234 -29.72 27.63 11.42
N LYS A 235 -30.14 26.47 10.91
CA LYS A 235 -31.56 26.06 10.88
C LYS A 235 -32.23 26.02 12.26
N LYS A 236 -31.44 25.88 13.33
CA LYS A 236 -31.92 25.87 14.72
C LYS A 236 -31.82 27.25 15.39
N GLY A 237 -31.51 28.31 14.66
CA GLY A 237 -31.29 29.66 15.19
C GLY A 237 -30.05 29.78 16.08
N LYS A 238 -29.12 28.82 16.02
CA LYS A 238 -27.89 28.81 16.84
C LYS A 238 -26.74 29.47 16.08
N ASP A 239 -26.93 30.72 15.70
CA ASP A 239 -26.08 31.46 14.75
C ASP A 239 -24.61 31.53 15.20
N LYS A 240 -24.33 31.81 16.48
CA LYS A 240 -22.94 31.82 17.00
C LYS A 240 -22.26 30.47 16.81
N SER A 241 -22.98 29.38 17.08
CA SER A 241 -22.47 28.02 16.82
C SER A 241 -22.33 27.74 15.33
N ALA A 242 -23.21 28.27 14.49
CA ALA A 242 -23.15 28.09 13.04
C ALA A 242 -21.91 28.78 12.47
N LEU A 243 -21.67 30.05 12.84
CA LEU A 243 -20.48 30.82 12.44
C LEU A 243 -19.18 30.07 12.73
N ILE A 244 -19.00 29.56 13.95
CA ILE A 244 -17.81 28.80 14.34
C ILE A 244 -17.59 27.59 13.42
N ASN A 245 -18.67 26.91 13.01
CA ASN A 245 -18.57 25.74 12.13
C ASN A 245 -18.32 26.14 10.67
N PHE A 246 -18.91 27.22 10.18
CA PHE A 246 -18.61 27.74 8.83
C PHE A 246 -17.16 28.22 8.71
N LYS A 247 -16.64 28.93 9.71
CA LYS A 247 -15.22 29.32 9.76
C LYS A 247 -14.28 28.10 9.69
N LYS A 248 -14.63 27.00 10.37
CA LYS A 248 -13.87 25.72 10.29
C LYS A 248 -14.03 24.97 8.97
N ALA A 249 -15.08 25.24 8.21
CA ALA A 249 -15.27 24.68 6.88
C ALA A 249 -14.44 25.42 5.81
N GLU A 250 -14.00 26.65 6.10
CA GLU A 250 -13.21 27.51 5.21
C GLU A 250 -13.84 27.61 3.81
N LYS A 251 -13.08 27.40 2.74
CA LYS A 251 -13.52 27.48 1.33
C LYS A 251 -14.43 26.31 0.88
N LYS A 252 -15.02 25.54 1.80
CA LYS A 252 -15.93 24.45 1.39
C LYS A 252 -17.34 24.95 1.18
N PHE A 253 -17.83 24.75 -0.04
CA PHE A 253 -19.13 25.22 -0.49
C PHE A 253 -19.23 26.74 -0.29
N ASP A 254 -20.39 27.23 0.14
CA ASP A 254 -20.69 28.64 0.45
C ASP A 254 -20.36 29.02 1.91
N ALA A 255 -19.48 28.28 2.60
CA ALA A 255 -19.22 28.51 4.02
C ALA A 255 -18.66 29.90 4.35
N GLN A 256 -17.78 30.47 3.52
CA GLN A 256 -17.23 31.81 3.74
C GLN A 256 -18.31 32.89 3.60
N GLU A 257 -19.15 32.77 2.57
CA GLU A 257 -20.30 33.66 2.36
C GLU A 257 -21.28 33.60 3.54
N ARG A 258 -21.64 32.39 4.00
CA ARG A 258 -22.50 32.21 5.18
C ARG A 258 -21.88 32.79 6.45
N ALA A 259 -20.57 32.60 6.63
CA ALA A 259 -19.85 33.17 7.76
C ALA A 259 -19.91 34.71 7.74
N ALA A 260 -19.62 35.33 6.60
CA ALA A 260 -19.69 36.79 6.42
C ALA A 260 -21.13 37.32 6.63
N LYS A 261 -22.16 36.61 6.14
CA LYS A 261 -23.58 36.95 6.38
C LYS A 261 -23.92 36.93 7.87
N LEU A 262 -23.45 35.94 8.63
CA LEU A 262 -23.67 35.87 10.09
C LEU A 262 -22.88 36.93 10.86
N GLU A 263 -21.63 37.21 10.48
CA GLU A 263 -20.84 38.29 11.09
C GLU A 263 -21.50 39.65 10.87
N LYS A 264 -21.90 39.94 9.63
CA LYS A 264 -22.69 41.13 9.28
C LYS A 264 -23.95 41.24 10.14
N LYS A 265 -24.71 40.16 10.30
CA LYS A 265 -25.91 40.12 11.16
C LYS A 265 -25.59 40.46 12.62
N PHE A 266 -24.48 39.95 13.17
CA PHE A 266 -24.08 40.25 14.54
C PHE A 266 -23.63 41.71 14.70
N ILE A 267 -22.91 42.26 13.73
CA ILE A 267 -22.49 43.67 13.72
C ILE A 267 -23.70 44.59 13.62
N GLN A 268 -24.68 44.26 12.78
CA GLN A 268 -25.92 45.02 12.65
C GLN A 268 -26.71 45.10 13.98
N ALA A 269 -26.78 43.99 14.71
CA ALA A 269 -27.52 43.89 15.97
C ALA A 269 -26.79 44.47 17.18
N ALA A 270 -25.47 44.67 17.10
CA ALA A 270 -24.64 45.15 18.19
C ALA A 270 -24.68 46.69 18.32
N ASN A 271 -24.49 47.18 19.55
CA ASN A 271 -24.43 48.60 19.90
C ASN A 271 -22.98 49.11 19.91
N VAL A 272 -22.81 50.44 19.95
CA VAL A 272 -21.50 51.05 20.22
C VAL A 272 -20.99 50.59 21.59
N GLY A 273 -19.72 50.18 21.64
CA GLY A 273 -19.07 49.54 22.80
C GLY A 273 -19.18 48.02 22.85
N ASP A 274 -20.08 47.39 22.08
CA ASP A 274 -20.18 45.93 22.05
C ASP A 274 -19.01 45.29 21.32
N VAL A 275 -18.66 44.08 21.75
CA VAL A 275 -17.65 43.23 21.11
C VAL A 275 -18.30 42.20 20.19
N VAL A 276 -17.87 42.17 18.94
CA VAL A 276 -18.35 41.30 17.87
C VAL A 276 -17.22 40.50 17.24
N ILE A 277 -17.55 39.37 16.61
CA ILE A 277 -16.58 38.56 15.86
C ILE A 277 -16.59 39.03 14.41
N PHE A 278 -15.41 39.34 13.87
CA PHE A 278 -15.21 39.61 12.44
C PHE A 278 -13.87 39.06 11.96
N GLY A 279 -13.92 38.24 10.90
CA GLY A 279 -12.75 37.53 10.39
C GLY A 279 -12.24 36.49 11.39
N THR A 280 -11.03 36.72 11.92
CA THR A 280 -10.38 35.81 12.88
C THR A 280 -10.23 36.41 14.28
N ALA A 281 -10.88 37.54 14.57
CA ALA A 281 -10.67 38.29 15.80
C ALA A 281 -11.98 38.87 16.35
N ASN A 282 -11.89 39.31 17.61
CA ASN A 282 -12.92 40.12 18.25
C ASN A 282 -12.64 41.60 17.97
N TRP A 283 -13.72 42.35 17.78
CA TRP A 283 -13.71 43.76 17.42
C TRP A 283 -14.73 44.52 18.27
N VAL A 284 -14.37 45.72 18.70
CA VAL A 284 -15.25 46.63 19.43
C VAL A 284 -15.86 47.60 18.42
N ILE A 285 -17.17 47.83 18.51
CA ILE A 285 -17.86 48.83 17.71
C ILE A 285 -17.62 50.22 18.31
N LEU A 286 -17.01 51.12 17.54
CA LEU A 286 -16.71 52.49 17.97
C LEU A 286 -17.78 53.49 17.51
N GLU A 287 -18.33 53.29 16.32
CA GLU A 287 -19.35 54.16 15.74
C GLU A 287 -20.25 53.40 14.77
N LYS A 288 -21.52 53.81 14.69
CA LYS A 288 -22.45 53.39 13.64
C LYS A 288 -23.05 54.64 13.02
N THR A 289 -22.88 54.82 11.72
CA THR A 289 -23.42 55.95 10.98
C THR A 289 -24.82 55.64 10.45
N SER A 290 -25.59 56.69 10.13
CA SER A 290 -26.94 56.56 9.56
C SER A 290 -26.95 55.97 8.15
N ASP A 291 -25.86 56.11 7.39
CA ASP A 291 -25.66 55.51 6.08
C ASP A 291 -25.18 54.04 6.14
N GLY A 292 -25.16 53.42 7.32
CA GLY A 292 -24.85 52.00 7.47
C GLY A 292 -23.37 51.64 7.47
N LYS A 293 -22.48 52.59 7.79
CA LYS A 293 -21.06 52.31 8.05
C LYS A 293 -20.82 52.10 9.54
N VAL A 294 -19.90 51.20 9.85
CA VAL A 294 -19.56 50.82 11.22
C VAL A 294 -18.05 50.91 11.39
N LEU A 295 -17.59 51.81 12.26
CA LEU A 295 -16.18 51.86 12.65
C LEU A 295 -15.94 50.83 13.74
N MET A 296 -14.93 49.99 13.54
CA MET A 296 -14.54 48.98 14.51
C MET A 296 -13.04 48.94 14.70
N MET A 297 -12.60 48.56 15.90
CA MET A 297 -11.20 48.33 16.25
C MET A 297 -11.04 46.96 16.90
N LYS A 298 -9.90 46.30 16.70
CA LYS A 298 -9.63 45.03 17.41
C LYS A 298 -9.71 45.21 18.93
N GLU A 299 -10.41 44.29 19.58
CA GLU A 299 -10.60 44.27 21.04
C GLU A 299 -9.25 44.26 21.76
N LYS A 300 -8.29 43.47 21.29
CA LYS A 300 -6.96 43.35 21.90
C LYS A 300 -5.89 43.97 20.99
N ALA A 301 -4.87 44.55 21.61
CA ALA A 301 -3.64 44.92 20.92
C ALA A 301 -3.07 43.71 20.17
N GLY A 302 -2.66 43.94 18.93
CA GLY A 302 -2.24 42.91 18.01
C GLY A 302 -0.76 42.58 18.11
N LYS A 303 -0.12 42.40 16.95
CA LYS A 303 1.28 42.01 16.89
C LYS A 303 2.16 43.23 17.13
N LYS A 304 3.13 43.10 18.05
CA LYS A 304 4.26 44.02 18.22
C LYS A 304 5.03 44.19 16.92
N LYS A 305 5.18 45.44 16.49
CA LYS A 305 5.76 45.75 15.20
C LYS A 305 6.22 47.20 15.16
N ARG A 306 7.45 47.39 14.69
CA ARG A 306 7.97 48.68 14.25
C ARG A 306 7.00 49.42 13.31
N PHE A 307 6.91 50.73 13.49
CA PHE A 307 6.16 51.63 12.61
C PHE A 307 6.84 51.82 11.26
N SER A 308 8.07 52.33 11.26
CA SER A 308 8.79 52.75 10.04
C SER A 308 9.45 51.60 9.27
N MET A 309 9.87 51.89 8.04
CA MET A 309 10.77 51.02 7.29
C MET A 309 12.19 51.12 7.85
N GLU A 310 12.95 50.03 7.83
CA GLU A 310 14.33 49.98 8.35
C GLU A 310 15.28 50.99 7.69
N LYS A 311 14.99 51.41 6.46
CA LYS A 311 15.87 52.27 5.67
C LYS A 311 15.56 53.76 5.76
N THR A 312 14.35 54.15 6.15
CA THR A 312 13.89 55.53 6.03
C THR A 312 13.59 56.21 7.36
N GLU A 313 13.38 55.42 8.44
CA GLU A 313 12.96 55.93 9.76
C GLU A 313 11.86 57.02 9.68
N SER A 314 10.99 56.91 8.66
CA SER A 314 9.91 57.86 8.40
C SER A 314 8.76 57.65 9.38
N ASN A 315 8.20 58.75 9.87
CA ASN A 315 6.97 58.80 10.65
C ASN A 315 5.72 59.00 9.77
N ASP A 316 5.83 58.90 8.45
CA ASP A 316 4.66 58.92 7.56
C ASP A 316 3.92 57.57 7.58
N TRP A 317 2.63 57.59 7.91
CA TRP A 317 1.74 56.44 7.86
C TRP A 317 1.72 55.77 6.48
N TYR A 318 1.70 56.53 5.38
CA TYR A 318 1.52 56.00 4.04
C TYR A 318 2.76 55.27 3.52
N GLU A 319 3.94 55.65 4.01
CA GLU A 319 5.22 54.97 3.76
C GLU A 319 5.54 53.87 4.80
N SER A 320 4.71 53.75 5.85
CA SER A 320 5.04 52.94 7.03
C SER A 320 5.04 51.43 6.77
N LYS A 321 5.94 50.73 7.48
CA LYS A 321 5.99 49.26 7.56
C LYS A 321 4.76 48.70 8.30
N ALA A 322 4.15 49.51 9.18
CA ALA A 322 2.89 49.22 9.86
C ALA A 322 1.73 49.09 8.87
N ARG A 323 1.40 50.16 8.13
CA ARG A 323 0.36 50.17 7.10
C ARG A 323 0.55 49.07 6.08
N ARG A 324 1.77 48.95 5.53
CA ARG A 324 2.07 47.94 4.50
C ARG A 324 1.79 46.52 5.01
N TRP A 325 2.07 46.23 6.28
CA TRP A 325 1.80 44.92 6.85
C TRP A 325 0.31 44.65 7.06
N LEU A 326 -0.44 45.65 7.54
CA LEU A 326 -1.89 45.59 7.71
C LEU A 326 -2.60 45.34 6.38
N ASN A 327 -2.17 46.02 5.32
CA ASN A 327 -2.81 45.96 4.00
C ASN A 327 -2.13 44.99 3.01
N THR A 328 -1.32 44.04 3.51
CA THR A 328 -0.78 42.94 2.68
C THR A 328 -0.82 41.60 3.41
N LYS A 329 0.06 41.41 4.40
CA LYS A 329 0.21 40.13 5.11
C LYS A 329 -1.01 39.83 5.98
N GLN A 330 -1.60 40.86 6.59
CA GLN A 330 -2.75 40.69 7.48
C GLN A 330 -4.06 40.46 6.70
N LEU A 331 -4.21 40.99 5.48
CA LEU A 331 -5.35 40.73 4.58
C LEU A 331 -5.56 39.24 4.28
N LYS A 332 -4.46 38.46 4.15
CA LYS A 332 -4.50 37.02 3.85
C LYS A 332 -5.26 36.17 4.89
N LYS A 333 -5.60 36.75 6.05
CA LYS A 333 -6.39 36.08 7.11
C LYS A 333 -7.90 36.23 6.92
N TYR A 334 -8.33 37.11 6.03
CA TYR A 334 -9.74 37.39 5.76
C TYR A 334 -10.14 36.70 4.45
N SER A 335 -11.42 36.33 4.35
CA SER A 335 -11.98 35.85 3.09
C SER A 335 -12.38 37.00 2.18
N ASP A 336 -12.53 36.75 0.88
CA ASP A 336 -12.98 37.77 -0.07
C ASP A 336 -14.39 38.27 0.29
N ASN A 337 -15.26 37.40 0.81
CA ASN A 337 -16.59 37.78 1.33
C ASN A 337 -16.51 38.72 2.54
N GLU A 338 -15.50 38.55 3.41
CA GLU A 338 -15.28 39.45 4.55
C GLU A 338 -14.70 40.79 4.10
N LEU A 339 -13.68 40.77 3.23
CA LEU A 339 -13.06 41.98 2.69
C LEU A 339 -14.03 42.79 1.83
N GLY A 340 -14.98 42.14 1.15
CA GLY A 340 -16.05 42.80 0.41
C GLY A 340 -16.97 43.67 1.28
N LEU A 341 -16.99 43.46 2.59
CA LEU A 341 -17.73 44.31 3.54
C LEU A 341 -16.89 45.51 4.03
N VAL A 342 -15.57 45.45 3.92
CA VAL A 342 -14.66 46.48 4.45
C VAL A 342 -14.56 47.64 3.45
N GLU A 343 -14.70 48.87 3.95
CA GLU A 343 -14.51 50.09 3.14
C GLU A 343 -13.03 50.36 2.87
N VAL A 344 -12.72 50.60 1.60
CA VAL A 344 -11.41 51.11 1.21
C VAL A 344 -11.34 52.58 1.59
N GLN A 345 -10.42 52.93 2.49
CA GLN A 345 -10.25 54.30 2.97
C GLN A 345 -9.43 55.17 2.02
N ASN A 346 -8.41 54.58 1.39
CA ASN A 346 -7.48 55.30 0.55
C ASN A 346 -6.82 54.37 -0.48
N TYR A 347 -6.33 54.93 -1.58
CA TYR A 347 -5.51 54.26 -2.59
C TYR A 347 -4.12 54.90 -2.58
N VAL A 348 -3.12 54.13 -2.14
CA VAL A 348 -1.75 54.63 -2.00
C VAL A 348 -0.92 54.11 -3.15
N LYS A 349 -0.31 55.02 -3.92
CA LYS A 349 0.61 54.69 -5.00
C LYS A 349 1.90 54.10 -4.43
N SER A 350 2.33 52.94 -4.91
CA SER A 350 3.68 52.44 -4.64
C SER A 350 4.69 53.09 -5.59
N ALA A 351 5.98 52.90 -5.30
CA ALA A 351 7.09 53.28 -6.19
C ALA A 351 7.01 52.62 -7.59
N ASP A 352 6.14 51.62 -7.78
CA ASP A 352 5.93 50.90 -9.04
C ASP A 352 4.60 51.33 -9.73
N ASP A 353 4.04 52.49 -9.35
CA ASP A 353 2.79 53.08 -9.87
C ASP A 353 1.49 52.25 -9.70
N ASN A 354 1.52 51.15 -8.95
CA ASN A 354 0.32 50.41 -8.59
C ASN A 354 -0.36 51.05 -7.36
N GLU A 355 -1.66 51.34 -7.49
CA GLU A 355 -2.51 51.80 -6.40
C GLU A 355 -2.91 50.64 -5.47
N PHE A 356 -2.54 50.75 -4.19
CA PHE A 356 -2.86 49.73 -3.18
C PHE A 356 -3.97 50.22 -2.23
N PRO A 357 -5.11 49.52 -2.19
CA PRO A 357 -6.22 49.89 -1.29
C PRO A 357 -5.84 49.73 0.18
N GLU A 358 -6.27 50.68 1.00
CA GLU A 358 -6.21 50.64 2.45
C GLU A 358 -7.54 50.16 3.04
N TYR A 359 -7.57 48.92 3.50
CA TYR A 359 -8.72 48.33 4.22
C TYR A 359 -8.61 48.50 5.74
N PHE A 360 -7.39 48.40 6.27
CA PHE A 360 -7.11 48.44 7.71
C PHE A 360 -6.13 49.57 8.03
N PHE A 361 -6.39 50.29 9.12
CA PHE A 361 -5.59 51.44 9.58
C PHE A 361 -5.39 51.44 11.10
N GLU A 362 -4.50 52.28 11.61
CA GLU A 362 -4.47 52.64 13.04
C GLU A 362 -5.28 53.94 13.23
N LEU A 363 -5.92 54.12 14.39
CA LEU A 363 -6.73 55.32 14.65
C LEU A 363 -5.90 56.61 14.63
N SER A 364 -6.52 57.75 14.33
CA SER A 364 -5.95 59.06 14.71
C SER A 364 -6.01 59.25 16.23
N LYS A 365 -5.25 60.24 16.71
CA LYS A 365 -5.43 60.83 18.03
C LYS A 365 -6.85 61.33 18.21
N ASP A 366 -7.40 62.04 17.24
CA ASP A 366 -8.76 62.57 17.32
C ASP A 366 -9.82 61.46 17.39
N ASP A 367 -9.67 60.41 16.58
CA ASP A 367 -10.55 59.23 16.65
C ASP A 367 -10.40 58.55 18.02
N PHE A 368 -9.17 58.32 18.49
CA PHE A 368 -8.92 57.70 19.78
C PHE A 368 -9.56 58.52 20.92
N GLU A 369 -9.33 59.82 20.96
CA GLU A 369 -9.89 60.72 21.98
C GLU A 369 -11.42 60.74 21.94
N LYS A 370 -12.02 60.71 20.75
CA LYS A 370 -13.48 60.61 20.56
C LYS A 370 -14.05 59.31 21.12
N TYR A 371 -13.37 58.17 20.92
CA TYR A 371 -13.91 56.84 21.28
C TYR A 371 -13.25 56.20 22.52
N LYS A 372 -12.33 56.86 23.21
CA LYS A 372 -11.55 56.27 24.33
C LYS A 372 -12.40 55.64 25.43
N ASN A 373 -13.60 56.15 25.66
CA ASN A 373 -14.52 55.64 26.69
C ASN A 373 -15.12 54.26 26.36
N VAL A 374 -15.14 53.88 25.08
CA VAL A 374 -15.65 52.58 24.63
C VAL A 374 -14.53 51.63 24.20
N ILE A 375 -13.31 52.14 24.00
CA ILE A 375 -12.14 51.32 23.67
C ILE A 375 -11.67 50.60 24.94
N PRO A 376 -11.61 49.25 24.95
CA PRO A 376 -11.06 48.51 26.09
C PRO A 376 -9.59 48.85 26.30
N GLN A 377 -9.20 48.96 27.57
CA GLN A 377 -7.81 49.13 27.97
C GLN A 377 -6.96 47.97 27.43
N ALA A 378 -5.75 48.27 26.95
CA ALA A 378 -4.83 47.29 26.39
C ALA A 378 -3.65 47.06 27.35
N ASP A 379 -3.21 45.81 27.47
CA ASP A 379 -2.05 45.44 28.30
C ASP A 379 -0.70 45.87 27.68
N THR A 380 -0.70 46.43 26.48
CA THR A 380 0.51 46.80 25.75
C THR A 380 0.23 48.06 24.94
N ALA A 381 1.25 48.92 24.85
CA ALA A 381 1.16 50.12 24.04
C ALA A 381 0.90 49.80 22.57
N TYR A 382 0.14 50.64 21.87
CA TYR A 382 -0.16 50.47 20.46
C TYR A 382 -0.09 51.78 19.68
N TRP A 383 0.27 51.67 18.40
CA TRP A 383 0.46 52.81 17.51
C TRP A 383 -0.85 53.53 17.17
N LEU A 384 -0.75 54.84 17.01
CA LEU A 384 -1.70 55.68 16.26
C LEU A 384 -1.07 56.02 14.90
N LYS A 385 -1.82 56.70 14.03
CA LYS A 385 -1.35 57.03 12.66
C LYS A 385 -0.57 58.36 12.55
N GLU A 386 -0.53 59.18 13.59
CA GLU A 386 -0.01 60.55 13.54
C GLU A 386 1.38 60.71 14.17
N ALA A 387 2.14 61.66 13.61
CA ALA A 387 3.46 62.06 14.08
C ALA A 387 3.43 62.59 15.52
N GLY A 388 4.50 62.28 16.27
CA GLY A 388 4.79 62.88 17.56
C GLY A 388 5.39 64.29 17.42
N GLU A 389 5.86 64.84 18.54
CA GLU A 389 6.49 66.17 18.57
C GLU A 389 7.84 66.17 17.84
N LYS A 390 8.58 65.06 17.90
CA LYS A 390 9.86 64.91 17.19
C LYS A 390 9.67 64.30 15.81
N SER A 391 10.58 64.64 14.90
CA SER A 391 10.56 64.19 13.50
C SER A 391 10.65 62.66 13.31
N ASN A 392 11.17 61.93 14.30
CA ASN A 392 11.29 60.46 14.30
C ASN A 392 10.30 59.78 15.28
N GLU A 393 9.27 60.49 15.74
CA GLU A 393 8.28 59.95 16.67
C GLU A 393 6.92 59.75 15.99
N ILE A 394 6.20 58.72 16.44
CA ILE A 394 4.78 58.48 16.19
C ILE A 394 4.06 58.42 17.53
N LEU A 395 2.83 58.91 17.56
CA LEU A 395 1.97 58.78 18.74
C LEU A 395 1.57 57.32 18.96
N CYS A 396 1.59 56.91 20.23
CA CYS A 396 1.07 55.64 20.67
C CYS A 396 0.24 55.82 21.93
N VAL A 397 -0.71 54.91 22.15
CA VAL A 397 -1.49 54.83 23.38
C VAL A 397 -0.79 53.85 24.30
N GLN A 398 -0.49 54.30 25.52
CA GLN A 398 0.14 53.50 26.57
C GLN A 398 -0.88 52.62 27.30
N PRO A 399 -0.45 51.60 28.06
CA PRO A 399 -1.37 50.73 28.80
C PRO A 399 -2.28 51.46 29.80
N ASP A 400 -1.86 52.61 30.31
CA ASP A 400 -2.65 53.47 31.20
C ASP A 400 -3.67 54.36 30.44
N GLY A 401 -3.71 54.29 29.11
CA GLY A 401 -4.58 55.08 28.25
C GLY A 401 -4.02 56.43 27.82
N ASN A 402 -2.84 56.82 28.31
CA ASN A 402 -2.21 58.09 27.93
C ASN A 402 -1.58 58.01 26.53
N ILE A 403 -1.57 59.14 25.82
CA ILE A 403 -0.92 59.26 24.52
C ILE A 403 0.50 59.78 24.70
N LYS A 404 1.47 59.14 24.05
CA LYS A 404 2.89 59.52 24.09
C LYS A 404 3.55 59.35 22.72
N GLY A 405 4.49 60.23 22.38
CA GLY A 405 5.41 60.03 21.26
C GLY A 405 6.42 58.94 21.56
N GLU A 406 6.60 58.01 20.62
CA GLU A 406 7.60 56.94 20.69
C GLU A 406 8.36 56.83 19.37
N ASP A 407 9.62 56.41 19.47
CA ASP A 407 10.51 56.30 18.32
C ASP A 407 9.95 55.30 17.29
N VAL A 408 9.89 55.72 16.02
CA VAL A 408 9.29 54.93 14.94
C VAL A 408 9.94 53.56 14.73
N SER A 409 11.18 53.35 15.19
CA SER A 409 11.93 52.10 15.07
C SER A 409 11.56 51.08 16.16
N ASN A 410 10.88 51.51 17.23
CA ASN A 410 10.52 50.71 18.40
C ASN A 410 9.67 49.49 18.00
N SER A 411 10.22 48.29 18.18
CA SER A 411 9.55 47.05 17.80
C SER A 411 8.59 46.51 18.86
N GLU A 412 8.58 47.09 20.07
CA GLU A 412 7.81 46.59 21.21
C GLU A 412 6.37 47.12 21.27
N ILE A 413 6.05 48.12 20.46
CA ILE A 413 4.71 48.69 20.36
C ILE A 413 3.86 47.88 19.38
N ALA A 414 2.61 47.63 19.74
CA ALA A 414 1.68 46.80 18.98
C ALA A 414 0.93 47.58 17.89
N LEU A 415 0.43 46.84 16.90
CA LEU A 415 -0.60 47.32 15.97
C LEU A 415 -1.98 46.97 16.53
N ARG A 416 -2.93 47.91 16.50
CA ARG A 416 -4.32 47.68 16.94
C ARG A 416 -5.29 48.19 15.87
N GLN A 417 -5.23 47.49 14.74
CA GLN A 417 -6.02 47.76 13.55
C GLN A 417 -7.49 48.12 13.80
N ALA A 418 -7.93 49.10 13.03
CA ALA A 418 -9.29 49.56 12.84
C ALA A 418 -9.71 49.40 11.36
N CYS A 419 -11.02 49.36 11.12
CA CYS A 419 -11.61 49.48 9.79
C CYS A 419 -13.02 50.03 9.84
N TRP A 420 -13.47 50.56 8.71
CA TRP A 420 -14.87 50.81 8.43
C TRP A 420 -15.48 49.62 7.71
N LEU A 421 -16.66 49.20 8.14
CA LEU A 421 -17.44 48.14 7.50
C LEU A 421 -18.76 48.72 7.02
N ASP A 422 -19.16 48.43 5.78
CA ASP A 422 -20.47 48.83 5.25
C ASP A 422 -21.44 47.64 5.29
N ILE A 423 -22.44 47.77 6.17
CA ILE A 423 -23.48 46.76 6.37
C ILE A 423 -24.58 46.83 5.30
N ASN A 424 -24.50 47.73 4.33
CA ASN A 424 -25.38 47.76 3.15
C ASN A 424 -24.78 46.95 1.98
N LYS A 425 -23.46 46.78 1.93
CA LYS A 425 -22.81 45.92 0.92
C LYS A 425 -23.27 44.47 1.01
N SER A 426 -23.45 43.82 -0.15
CA SER A 426 -23.72 42.38 -0.21
C SER A 426 -22.47 41.61 0.22
N ALA A 427 -22.66 40.54 0.98
CA ALA A 427 -21.60 39.58 1.29
C ALA A 427 -21.35 38.60 0.13
N GLU A 428 -22.07 38.72 -0.98
CA GLU A 428 -21.90 37.91 -2.19
C GLU A 428 -20.71 38.43 -3.00
N THR A 429 -19.89 37.51 -3.52
CA THR A 429 -18.61 37.82 -4.17
C THR A 429 -18.74 38.87 -5.27
N VAL A 430 -17.91 39.90 -5.21
CA VAL A 430 -17.50 40.69 -6.39
C VAL A 430 -16.81 39.73 -7.37
N PRO A 431 -17.10 39.76 -8.68
CA PRO A 431 -16.41 38.91 -9.65
C PRO A 431 -14.91 39.19 -9.57
N THR A 432 -14.11 38.16 -9.29
CA THR A 432 -12.67 38.22 -9.50
C THR A 432 -12.41 38.64 -10.95
N ALA A 433 -11.84 39.83 -11.14
CA ALA A 433 -11.23 40.19 -12.39
C ALA A 433 -10.15 39.14 -12.70
N THR A 434 -10.44 38.31 -13.69
CA THR A 434 -9.45 37.42 -14.32
C THR A 434 -8.28 38.30 -14.78
N PRO A 435 -7.03 38.04 -14.38
CA PRO A 435 -5.89 38.64 -15.06
C PRO A 435 -5.95 38.14 -16.50
N ALA A 436 -6.03 39.06 -17.46
CA ALA A 436 -5.89 38.73 -18.87
C ALA A 436 -4.59 37.93 -19.04
N GLY A 437 -4.73 36.74 -19.63
CA GLY A 437 -3.59 35.93 -20.08
C GLY A 437 -2.93 36.53 -21.32
#